data_AF-A0A1J5UB56-F1
#
_entry.id   AF-A0A1J5UB56-F1
#
_cell.length_a   1.000
_cell.length_b   1.000
_cell.length_c   1.000
_cell.angle_alpha   90.00
_cell.angle_beta   90.00
_cell.angle_gamma   90.00
#
_symmetry.space_group_name_H-M   'P 1'
#
loop_
_entity.id
_entity.type
_entity.pdbx_description
1 polymer ?
#
loop_
_entity_poly.entity_id
_entity_poly.type
_entity_poly.pdbx_seq_one_letter_code
_entity_poly.pdbx_strand_id
1 'polypeptide(L)'
;MAGWSSNSKYALLGAIRAMAQSISYEVRMALVLLGCVFMAGSIHLQSVKLWQEGTFFVIGLAILPLFAVWLISMLAETNRAPFDFVEGESELVSGFNVEYSRGGFALIYMAEYSNILFNRLFTCAMFLGSRDVYMLGQAWVFLFLFLWARGTFPRFRYDILIRLA
;
A
#
# COMPACT_ATOMS: atom_id res chain seq x y z
N MET A 1 18.00 2.82 2.64
CA MET A 1 19.33 3.23 2.14
C MET A 1 19.44 4.74 1.93
N ALA A 2 18.50 5.37 1.19
CA ALA A 2 18.52 6.81 0.93
C ALA A 2 18.61 7.70 2.20
N GLY A 3 17.92 7.33 3.28
CA GLY A 3 18.01 8.05 4.56
C GLY A 3 19.30 7.81 5.37
N TRP A 4 20.09 6.78 5.06
CA TRP A 4 21.38 6.54 5.73
C TRP A 4 22.54 7.20 4.98
N SER A 5 22.49 7.20 3.64
CA SER A 5 23.44 7.95 2.79
C SER A 5 23.39 9.47 3.00
N SER A 6 22.33 9.90 3.65
CA SER A 6 21.93 11.28 3.85
C SER A 6 22.77 12.03 4.91
N ASN A 7 23.45 11.28 5.80
CA ASN A 7 24.31 11.82 6.85
C ASN A 7 23.65 12.85 7.80
N SER A 8 22.32 12.93 7.83
CA SER A 8 21.58 13.70 8.84
C SER A 8 20.81 12.78 9.79
N LYS A 9 20.95 13.03 11.10
CA LYS A 9 20.34 12.18 12.14
C LYS A 9 18.81 12.16 12.03
N TYR A 10 18.20 13.27 11.60
CA TYR A 10 16.75 13.40 11.46
C TYR A 10 16.21 12.65 10.26
N ALA A 11 16.89 12.70 9.10
CA ALA A 11 16.52 11.90 7.94
C ALA A 11 16.63 10.40 8.22
N LEU A 12 17.67 9.99 8.96
CA LEU A 12 17.85 8.60 9.37
C LEU A 12 16.71 8.13 10.28
N LEU A 13 16.30 8.93 11.26
CA LEU A 13 15.17 8.61 12.14
C LEU A 13 13.84 8.48 11.38
N GLY A 14 13.56 9.40 10.45
CA GLY A 14 12.38 9.31 9.58
C GLY A 14 12.40 8.05 8.72
N ALA A 15 13.55 7.71 8.12
CA ALA A 15 13.71 6.52 7.29
C ALA A 15 13.54 5.21 8.09
N ILE A 16 14.02 5.15 9.33
CA ILE A 16 13.85 3.97 10.20
C ILE A 16 12.37 3.77 10.55
N ARG A 17 11.62 4.84 10.85
CA ARG A 17 10.19 4.75 11.18
C ARG A 17 9.36 4.29 9.99
N ALA A 18 9.66 4.82 8.80
CA ALA A 18 9.02 4.42 7.55
C ALA A 18 9.31 2.95 7.19
N MET A 19 10.57 2.52 7.35
CA MET A 19 10.97 1.12 7.14
C MET A 19 10.26 0.19 8.11
N ALA A 20 10.19 0.54 9.40
CA ALA A 20 9.48 -0.25 10.39
C ALA A 20 7.99 -0.41 10.03
N GLN A 21 7.34 0.66 9.56
CA GLN A 21 5.98 0.60 9.07
C GLN A 21 5.84 -0.34 7.87
N SER A 22 6.63 -0.15 6.80
CA SER A 22 6.48 -0.97 5.59
C SER A 22 6.67 -2.45 5.89
N ILE A 23 7.69 -2.80 6.69
CA ILE A 23 7.94 -4.20 7.08
C ILE A 23 6.77 -4.78 7.87
N SER A 24 6.22 -4.05 8.85
CA SER A 24 5.10 -4.55 9.66
C SER A 24 3.85 -4.83 8.82
N TYR A 25 3.55 -3.95 7.85
CA TYR A 25 2.37 -4.11 6.99
C TYR A 25 2.61 -5.10 5.83
N GLU A 26 3.85 -5.30 5.41
CA GLU A 26 4.23 -6.33 4.43
C GLU A 26 3.99 -7.74 4.98
N VAL A 27 4.32 -8.02 6.25
CA VAL A 27 4.04 -9.32 6.88
C VAL A 27 2.55 -9.64 6.89
N ARG A 28 1.71 -8.63 7.20
CA ARG A 28 0.25 -8.79 7.20
C ARG A 28 -0.31 -9.00 5.80
N MET A 29 0.20 -8.26 4.84
CA MET A 29 -0.13 -8.41 3.44
C MET A 29 0.16 -9.84 2.97
N ALA A 30 1.32 -10.40 3.35
CA ALA A 30 1.70 -11.78 3.04
C ALA A 30 0.73 -12.80 3.68
N LEU A 31 0.31 -12.60 4.93
CA LEU A 31 -0.68 -13.46 5.59
C LEU A 31 -2.04 -13.43 4.88
N VAL A 32 -2.51 -12.25 4.45
CA VAL A 32 -3.76 -12.12 3.69
C VAL A 32 -3.65 -12.82 2.33
N LEU A 33 -2.54 -12.65 1.60
CA LEU A 33 -2.30 -13.33 0.33
C LEU A 33 -2.31 -14.84 0.49
N LEU A 34 -1.67 -15.36 1.54
CA LEU A 34 -1.62 -16.77 1.83
C LEU A 34 -3.02 -17.35 2.09
N GLY A 35 -3.88 -16.59 2.78
CA GLY A 35 -5.31 -16.91 2.91
C GLY A 35 -6.02 -16.99 1.55
N CYS A 36 -5.76 -16.04 0.64
CA CYS A 36 -6.36 -16.03 -0.70
C CYS A 36 -5.88 -17.21 -1.56
N VAL A 37 -4.59 -17.54 -1.50
CA VAL A 37 -3.99 -18.67 -2.22
C VAL A 37 -4.57 -19.99 -1.74
N PHE A 38 -4.78 -20.16 -0.43
CA PHE A 38 -5.42 -21.36 0.10
C PHE A 38 -6.85 -21.54 -0.39
N MET A 39 -7.62 -20.46 -0.51
CA MET A 39 -8.99 -20.53 -1.04
C MET A 39 -9.01 -20.84 -2.54
N ALA A 40 -8.08 -20.25 -3.31
CA ALA A 40 -7.99 -20.48 -4.75
C ALA A 40 -7.35 -21.84 -5.11
N GLY A 41 -6.59 -22.45 -4.20
CA GLY A 41 -5.89 -23.73 -4.41
C GLY A 41 -4.72 -23.65 -5.41
N SER A 42 -4.30 -22.45 -5.80
CA SER A 42 -3.27 -22.22 -6.81
C SER A 42 -2.57 -20.89 -6.59
N ILE A 43 -1.29 -20.82 -6.94
CA ILE A 43 -0.45 -19.61 -6.84
C ILE A 43 -0.48 -18.81 -8.16
N HIS A 44 -0.91 -19.42 -9.26
CA HIS A 44 -0.95 -18.73 -10.55
C HIS A 44 -2.03 -17.63 -10.54
N LEU A 45 -1.64 -16.38 -10.83
CA LEU A 45 -2.57 -15.24 -10.84
C LEU A 45 -3.77 -15.47 -11.77
N GLN A 46 -3.57 -16.14 -12.90
CA GLN A 46 -4.63 -16.41 -13.87
C GLN A 46 -5.66 -17.42 -13.35
N SER A 47 -5.24 -18.43 -12.59
CA SER A 47 -6.20 -19.38 -11.99
C SER A 47 -6.98 -18.73 -10.84
N VAL A 48 -6.33 -17.87 -10.04
CA VAL A 48 -7.01 -17.06 -9.00
C VAL A 48 -8.07 -16.16 -9.64
N LYS A 49 -7.75 -15.52 -10.76
CA LYS A 49 -8.69 -14.66 -11.49
C LYS A 49 -9.90 -15.44 -12.02
N LEU A 50 -9.68 -16.59 -12.66
CA LEU A 50 -10.75 -17.46 -13.17
C LEU A 50 -11.65 -17.99 -12.04
N TRP A 51 -11.06 -18.30 -10.89
CA TRP A 51 -11.79 -18.75 -9.71
C TRP A 51 -12.76 -17.67 -9.18
N GLN A 52 -12.36 -16.40 -9.25
CA GLN A 52 -13.18 -15.27 -8.81
C GLN A 52 -14.37 -14.97 -9.75
N GLU A 53 -14.24 -15.21 -11.05
CA GLU A 53 -15.33 -15.02 -12.01
C GLU A 53 -16.53 -15.95 -11.71
N GLY A 54 -16.28 -17.15 -11.18
CA GLY A 54 -17.33 -18.15 -10.91
C GLY A 54 -18.05 -18.01 -9.57
N THR A 55 -17.46 -17.32 -8.58
CA THR A 55 -17.91 -17.37 -7.17
C THR A 55 -17.99 -16.00 -6.48
N PHE A 56 -18.01 -14.92 -7.27
CA PHE A 56 -17.90 -13.53 -6.82
C PHE A 56 -18.82 -13.15 -5.64
N PHE A 57 -20.07 -13.63 -5.61
CA PHE A 57 -21.06 -13.18 -4.62
C PHE A 57 -21.06 -13.94 -3.28
N VAL A 58 -20.85 -15.26 -3.30
CA VAL A 58 -20.95 -16.11 -2.08
C VAL A 58 -19.65 -16.05 -1.27
N ILE A 59 -18.52 -15.92 -1.95
CA ILE A 59 -17.20 -15.82 -1.32
C ILE A 59 -16.84 -14.36 -1.02
N GLY A 60 -17.38 -13.39 -1.78
CA GLY A 60 -17.16 -11.96 -1.53
C GLY A 60 -17.51 -11.52 -0.11
N LEU A 61 -18.51 -12.14 0.53
CA LEU A 61 -18.87 -11.91 1.93
C LEU A 61 -17.86 -12.52 2.93
N ALA A 62 -17.31 -13.70 2.65
CA ALA A 62 -16.30 -14.36 3.49
C ALA A 62 -14.92 -13.70 3.35
N ILE A 63 -14.61 -13.17 2.16
CA ILE A 63 -13.37 -12.44 1.88
C ILE A 63 -13.46 -10.98 2.33
N LEU A 64 -14.65 -10.42 2.56
CA LEU A 64 -14.82 -9.02 2.98
C LEU A 64 -13.94 -8.58 4.17
N PRO A 65 -13.83 -9.34 5.28
CA PRO A 65 -12.91 -8.98 6.36
C PRO A 65 -11.43 -9.04 5.94
N LEU A 66 -11.03 -10.04 5.15
CA LEU A 66 -9.66 -10.14 4.61
C LEU A 66 -9.36 -8.97 3.66
N PHE A 67 -10.34 -8.58 2.85
CA PHE A 67 -10.26 -7.45 1.95
C PHE A 67 -10.18 -6.11 2.70
N ALA A 68 -10.88 -5.96 3.83
CA ALA A 68 -10.75 -4.77 4.66
C ALA A 68 -9.32 -4.65 5.25
N VAL A 69 -8.76 -5.73 5.78
CA VAL A 69 -7.38 -5.77 6.27
C VAL A 69 -6.38 -5.53 5.13
N TRP A 70 -6.65 -6.07 3.94
CA TRP A 70 -5.87 -5.82 2.73
C TRP A 70 -5.83 -4.33 2.38
N LEU A 71 -7.00 -3.68 2.31
CA LEU A 71 -7.09 -2.27 1.95
C LEU A 71 -6.35 -1.37 2.94
N ILE A 72 -6.45 -1.65 4.25
CA ILE A 72 -5.72 -0.90 5.28
C ILE A 72 -4.21 -1.11 5.11
N SER A 73 -3.77 -2.34 4.85
CA SER A 73 -2.36 -2.66 4.64
C SER A 73 -1.80 -2.02 3.37
N MET A 74 -2.59 -1.99 2.29
CA MET A 74 -2.26 -1.28 1.06
C MET A 74 -2.25 0.24 1.21
N LEU A 75 -3.04 0.78 2.14
CA LEU A 75 -2.98 2.20 2.50
C LEU A 75 -1.67 2.52 3.23
N ALA A 76 -1.31 1.67 4.20
CA ALA A 76 -0.10 1.84 5.00
C ALA A 76 1.17 1.72 4.16
N GLU A 77 1.24 0.79 3.20
CA GLU A 77 2.44 0.59 2.37
C GLU A 77 2.77 1.81 1.49
N THR A 78 1.75 2.59 1.12
CA THR A 78 1.98 3.75 0.24
C THR A 78 2.64 4.94 0.93
N ASN A 79 2.86 4.89 2.25
CA ASN A 79 3.53 5.95 3.04
C ASN A 79 2.96 7.37 2.78
N ARG A 80 1.67 7.46 2.43
CA ARG A 80 0.97 8.71 2.13
C ARG A 80 -0.25 8.89 3.04
N ALA A 81 -0.72 10.14 3.15
CA ALA A 81 -1.77 10.49 4.10
C ALA A 81 -3.00 9.61 3.85
N PRO A 82 -3.57 8.98 4.90
CA PRO A 82 -3.44 9.28 6.34
C PRO A 82 -2.27 8.62 7.10
N PHE A 83 -1.47 7.74 6.47
CA PHE A 83 -0.35 7.01 7.08
C PHE A 83 1.02 7.51 6.58
N ASP A 84 1.26 8.80 6.79
CA ASP A 84 2.39 9.55 6.23
C ASP A 84 3.30 10.10 7.33
N PHE A 85 4.35 9.34 7.69
CA PHE A 85 5.36 9.75 8.67
C PHE A 85 6.62 10.32 8.05
N VAL A 86 6.84 10.08 6.75
CA VAL A 86 8.03 10.52 6.03
C VAL A 86 7.91 11.97 5.59
N GLU A 87 6.70 12.40 5.23
CA GLU A 87 6.40 13.76 4.79
C GLU A 87 5.65 14.57 5.85
N GLY A 88 5.02 13.88 6.82
CA GLY A 88 3.99 14.45 7.68
C GLY A 88 4.44 15.07 9.02
N GLU A 89 5.68 14.90 9.44
CA GLU A 89 6.18 15.50 10.69
C GLU A 89 6.98 16.77 10.38
N SER A 90 6.34 17.93 10.58
CA SER A 90 6.94 19.28 10.50
C SER A 90 8.12 19.52 11.46
N GLU A 91 8.50 18.52 12.25
CA GLU A 91 9.54 18.56 13.29
C GLU A 91 10.81 17.81 12.87
N LEU A 92 10.69 16.87 11.94
CA LEU A 92 11.78 16.08 11.38
C LEU A 92 11.80 16.33 9.89
N VAL A 93 12.33 17.50 9.53
CA VAL A 93 12.71 17.95 8.18
C VAL A 93 12.77 16.77 7.21
N SER A 94 11.84 16.74 6.25
CA SER A 94 11.74 15.74 5.18
C SER A 94 13.13 15.50 4.58
N GLY A 95 13.84 14.51 5.12
CA GLY A 95 15.30 14.41 4.96
C GLY A 95 15.73 14.21 3.52
N PHE A 96 14.90 13.49 2.76
CA PHE A 96 15.11 13.30 1.34
C PHE A 96 14.84 14.57 0.51
N ASN A 97 13.94 15.46 0.93
CA ASN A 97 13.67 16.72 0.22
C ASN A 97 14.80 17.75 0.39
N VAL A 98 15.50 17.71 1.52
CA VAL A 98 16.60 18.66 1.79
C VAL A 98 17.89 18.24 1.09
N GLU A 99 18.11 16.94 0.92
CA GLU A 99 19.39 16.43 0.46
C GLU A 99 19.38 15.91 -0.98
N TYR A 100 18.26 15.36 -1.46
CA TYR A 100 18.14 15.00 -2.86
C TYR A 100 17.61 16.19 -3.65
N SER A 101 18.43 16.66 -4.60
CA SER A 101 18.02 17.69 -5.55
C SER A 101 17.67 17.10 -6.92
N ARG A 102 16.78 17.81 -7.65
CA ARG A 102 16.41 17.60 -9.06
C ARG A 102 16.06 16.13 -9.40
N GLY A 103 17.02 15.38 -9.96
CA GLY A 103 16.80 14.05 -10.51
C GLY A 103 16.57 12.99 -9.44
N GLY A 104 17.34 13.00 -8.34
CA GLY A 104 17.16 12.05 -7.25
C GLY A 104 15.80 12.20 -6.58
N PHE A 105 15.35 13.44 -6.39
CA PHE A 105 14.02 13.77 -5.92
C PHE A 105 12.93 13.24 -6.86
N ALA A 106 13.06 13.50 -8.17
CA ALA A 106 12.08 13.04 -9.16
C ALA A 106 11.97 11.50 -9.18
N LEU A 107 13.08 10.78 -9.04
CA LEU A 107 13.09 9.32 -9.01
C LEU A 107 12.36 8.74 -7.79
N ILE A 108 12.48 9.38 -6.62
CA ILE A 108 11.77 8.95 -5.40
C ILE A 108 10.26 9.06 -5.60
N TYR A 109 9.77 10.20 -6.07
CA TYR A 109 8.33 10.38 -6.32
C TYR A 109 7.84 9.45 -7.44
N MET A 110 8.60 9.27 -8.52
CA MET A 110 8.23 8.32 -9.58
C MET A 110 8.12 6.89 -9.05
N ALA A 111 9.07 6.46 -8.20
CA ALA A 111 9.03 5.14 -7.58
C ALA A 111 7.80 4.98 -6.68
N GLU A 112 7.51 5.96 -5.82
CA GLU A 112 6.32 5.92 -4.95
C GLU A 112 5.01 5.86 -5.74
N TYR A 113 4.86 6.70 -6.78
CA TYR A 113 3.66 6.66 -7.63
C TYR A 113 3.55 5.36 -8.43
N SER A 114 4.68 4.80 -8.88
CA SER A 114 4.67 3.49 -9.53
C SER A 114 4.21 2.37 -8.59
N ASN A 115 4.62 2.42 -7.31
CA ASN A 115 4.19 1.47 -6.29
C ASN A 115 2.69 1.62 -5.99
N ILE A 116 2.19 2.86 -5.91
CA ILE A 116 0.76 3.14 -5.78
C ILE A 116 -0.01 2.48 -6.92
N LEU A 117 0.38 2.70 -8.18
CA LEU A 117 -0.29 2.12 -9.34
C LEU A 117 -0.25 0.58 -9.35
N PHE A 118 0.93 0.00 -9.08
CA PHE A 118 1.12 -1.44 -9.03
C PHE A 118 0.20 -2.11 -8.01
N ASN A 119 0.12 -1.57 -6.79
CA ASN A 119 -0.72 -2.12 -5.72
C ASN A 119 -2.22 -2.09 -6.04
N ARG A 120 -2.70 -1.14 -6.85
CA ARG A 120 -4.11 -1.07 -7.29
C ARG A 120 -4.43 -2.16 -8.29
N LEU A 121 -3.54 -2.36 -9.27
CA LEU A 121 -3.68 -3.45 -10.24
C LEU A 121 -3.62 -4.80 -9.53
N PHE A 122 -2.70 -4.96 -8.58
CA PHE A 122 -2.58 -6.18 -7.80
C PHE A 122 -3.83 -6.47 -6.94
N THR A 123 -4.40 -5.44 -6.30
CA THR A 123 -5.65 -5.57 -5.55
C THR A 123 -6.82 -6.00 -6.44
N CYS A 124 -6.94 -5.42 -7.64
CA CYS A 124 -7.99 -5.79 -8.58
C CYS A 124 -7.85 -7.25 -9.04
N ALA A 125 -6.62 -7.68 -9.35
CA ALA A 125 -6.34 -9.05 -9.76
C ALA A 125 -6.57 -10.08 -8.64
N MET A 126 -6.32 -9.71 -7.37
CA MET A 126 -6.41 -10.62 -6.22
C MET A 126 -7.76 -10.64 -5.53
N PHE A 127 -8.63 -9.64 -5.67
CA PHE A 127 -9.90 -9.60 -4.91
C PHE A 127 -11.15 -9.38 -5.76
N LEU A 128 -11.02 -8.74 -6.93
CA LEU A 128 -12.18 -8.24 -7.68
C LEU A 128 -12.39 -8.91 -9.02
N GLY A 129 -11.58 -9.94 -9.33
CA GLY A 129 -11.71 -10.87 -10.44
C GLY A 129 -12.61 -10.40 -11.57
N SER A 130 -12.04 -9.70 -12.53
CA SER A 130 -12.78 -9.17 -13.67
C SER A 130 -12.02 -9.36 -14.96
N ARG A 131 -12.74 -9.52 -16.08
CA ARG A 131 -12.13 -9.57 -17.42
C ARG A 131 -11.22 -8.37 -17.62
N ASP A 132 -10.16 -8.52 -18.41
CA ASP A 132 -9.06 -7.54 -18.52
C ASP A 132 -9.52 -6.09 -18.77
N VAL A 133 -10.62 -5.91 -19.51
CA VAL A 133 -11.20 -4.60 -19.80
C VAL A 133 -11.81 -3.93 -18.56
N TYR A 134 -12.49 -4.69 -17.70
CA TYR A 134 -13.10 -4.15 -16.48
C TYR A 134 -12.07 -3.91 -15.37
N MET A 135 -10.94 -4.61 -15.42
CA MET A 135 -9.85 -4.48 -14.44
C MET A 135 -9.26 -3.07 -14.43
N LEU A 136 -9.08 -2.46 -15.61
CA LEU A 136 -8.60 -1.07 -15.70
C LEU A 136 -9.62 -0.09 -15.09
N GLY A 137 -10.90 -0.25 -15.38
CA GLY A 137 -11.96 0.59 -14.81
C GLY A 137 -12.02 0.47 -13.28
N GLN A 138 -11.93 -0.75 -12.75
CA GLN A 138 -11.87 -0.99 -11.31
C GLN A 138 -10.62 -0.34 -10.69
N ALA A 139 -9.45 -0.46 -11.33
CA ALA A 139 -8.22 0.17 -10.83
C ALA A 139 -8.35 1.70 -10.72
N TRP A 140 -9.01 2.35 -11.68
CA TRP A 140 -9.33 3.78 -11.60
C TRP A 140 -10.25 4.13 -10.43
N VAL A 141 -11.25 3.29 -10.14
CA VAL A 141 -12.10 3.46 -8.95
C VAL A 141 -11.27 3.35 -7.67
N PHE A 142 -10.36 2.37 -7.57
CA PHE A 142 -9.45 2.28 -6.40
C PHE A 142 -8.50 3.45 -6.28
N LEU A 143 -7.99 3.99 -7.40
CA LEU A 143 -7.20 5.22 -7.38
C LEU A 143 -8.01 6.38 -6.83
N PHE A 144 -9.26 6.53 -7.28
CA PHE A 144 -10.16 7.56 -6.77
C PHE A 144 -10.45 7.39 -5.27
N LEU A 145 -10.74 6.16 -4.81
CA LEU A 145 -10.96 5.86 -3.38
C LEU A 145 -9.74 6.23 -2.53
N PHE A 146 -8.52 5.99 -3.02
CA PHE A 146 -7.29 6.37 -2.33
C PHE A 146 -7.09 7.88 -2.27
N LEU A 147 -7.35 8.60 -3.36
CA LEU A 147 -7.32 10.06 -3.37
C LEU A 147 -8.38 10.65 -2.43
N TRP A 148 -9.55 10.02 -2.36
CA TRP A 148 -10.62 10.44 -1.47
C TRP A 148 -10.29 10.16 0.00
N ALA A 149 -9.74 8.99 0.31
CA ALA A 149 -9.25 8.65 1.65
C ALA A 149 -8.20 9.66 2.13
N ARG A 150 -7.28 10.06 1.24
CA ARG A 150 -6.29 11.12 1.51
C ARG A 150 -6.92 12.46 1.89
N GLY A 151 -8.02 12.84 1.23
CA GLY A 151 -8.71 14.11 1.48
C GLY A 151 -9.60 14.11 2.73
N THR A 152 -10.03 12.94 3.19
CA THR A 152 -11.07 12.82 4.22
C THR A 152 -10.51 12.53 5.62
N PHE A 153 -9.45 11.71 5.70
CA PHE A 153 -8.93 11.24 6.99
C PHE A 153 -7.80 12.12 7.54
N PRO A 154 -7.79 12.41 8.86
CA PRO A 154 -6.66 13.06 9.50
C PRO A 154 -5.45 12.10 9.55
N ARG A 155 -4.25 12.66 9.72
CA ARG A 155 -3.03 11.87 9.89
C ARG A 155 -3.07 11.09 11.19
N PHE A 156 -2.71 9.81 11.15
CA PHE A 156 -2.56 8.99 12.36
C PHE A 156 -1.15 9.12 12.94
N ARG A 157 -1.03 8.96 14.27
CA ARG A 157 0.26 8.95 14.96
C ARG A 157 0.90 7.56 14.89
N TYR A 158 2.24 7.52 14.80
CA TYR A 158 3.03 6.30 14.59
C TYR A 158 2.77 5.22 15.65
N ASP A 159 2.68 5.62 16.92
CA ASP A 159 2.46 4.69 18.03
C ASP A 159 1.11 3.97 17.94
N ILE A 160 0.08 4.64 17.42
CA ILE A 160 -1.26 4.07 17.26
C ILE A 160 -1.26 3.08 16.10
N LEU A 161 -0.53 3.41 15.03
CA LEU A 161 -0.39 2.57 13.85
C LEU A 161 0.35 1.26 14.16
N ILE A 162 1.46 1.31 14.91
CA ILE A 162 2.18 0.08 15.31
C ILE A 162 1.36 -0.76 16.27
N ARG A 163 0.52 -0.17 17.13
CA ARG A 163 -0.39 -0.96 17.97
C ARG A 163 -1.49 -1.62 17.16
N LEU A 164 -1.85 -1.04 16.03
CA LEU A 164 -2.72 -1.66 15.04
C LEU A 164 -1.98 -2.69 14.19
N ALA A 165 -0.63 -2.69 14.22
CA ALA A 165 0.45 -3.63 13.80
C ALA A 165 0.33 -5.09 14.29
#